data_AF-A0A6C0DFE5-F1
#
_entry.id   AF-A0A6C0DFE5-F1
#
_cell.length_a   1.000
_cell.length_b   1.000
_cell.length_c   1.000
_cell.angle_alpha   90.00
_cell.angle_beta   90.00
_cell.angle_gamma   90.00
#
_symmetry.space_group_name_H-M   'P 1'
#
loop_
_entity.id
_entity.type
_entity.pdbx_description
1 polymer ?
#
loop_
_entity_poly.entity_id
_entity_poly.type
_entity_poly.pdbx_seq_one_letter_code
_entity_poly.pdbx_strand_id
1 'polypeptide(L)'
;MENQKPNVIIQTSRTKTGSTVLVNMLYGFIIKNEPIRFFISVDSIPRYLLNNKTNIFKFHKLDIDEFIQKHSDKYNLYFVCSERGDKVIDEKYNHYKNVLIFNYDELLETETYSVEDIVTNAYNKLIGFLPGDIELNKQDAVERIQKMNLLYEEIKNKPFTYADDFYQLHGSHRTTTK
;
A
#
# COMPACT_ATOMS: atom_id res chain seq x y z
N MET A 1 -1.86 32.55 -0.09
CA MET A 1 -2.25 31.13 -0.22
C MET A 1 -1.31 30.36 0.68
N GLU A 2 -1.82 29.76 1.76
CA GLU A 2 -1.00 28.87 2.59
C GLU A 2 -0.47 27.73 1.71
N ASN A 3 0.84 27.48 1.74
CA ASN A 3 1.42 26.32 1.06
C ASN A 3 0.88 25.07 1.74
N GLN A 4 -0.11 24.42 1.11
CA GLN A 4 -0.69 23.17 1.60
C GLN A 4 0.41 22.10 1.70
N LYS A 5 0.50 21.44 2.86
CA LYS A 5 1.44 20.34 3.07
C LYS A 5 1.20 19.22 2.03
N PRO A 6 2.25 18.59 1.47
CA PRO A 6 2.09 17.43 0.61
C PRO A 6 1.41 16.27 1.34
N ASN A 7 0.61 15.49 0.62
CA ASN A 7 0.04 14.25 1.11
C ASN A 7 1.06 13.11 0.98
N VAL A 8 1.24 12.35 2.05
CA VAL A 8 2.10 11.16 2.08
C VAL A 8 1.26 9.98 2.58
N ILE A 9 1.06 9.01 1.69
CA ILE A 9 0.38 7.75 1.97
C ILE A 9 1.44 6.69 2.22
N ILE A 10 1.40 6.05 3.38
CA ILE A 10 2.36 5.03 3.79
C ILE A 10 1.59 3.71 3.90
N GLN A 11 1.88 2.79 2.98
CA GLN A 11 1.47 1.41 3.15
C GLN A 11 2.44 0.76 4.16
N THR A 12 1.95 0.46 5.36
CA THR A 12 2.74 -0.26 6.36
C THR A 12 1.99 -1.46 6.93
N SER A 13 2.62 -2.63 6.86
CA SER A 13 2.06 -3.88 7.36
C SER A 13 3.16 -4.89 7.67
N ARG A 14 2.82 -5.88 8.50
CA ARG A 14 3.62 -7.10 8.64
C ARG A 14 3.62 -7.89 7.32
N THR A 15 4.62 -8.76 7.14
CA THR A 15 4.68 -9.65 5.97
C THR A 15 3.54 -10.68 5.98
N LYS A 16 3.10 -11.10 4.78
CA LYS A 16 2.01 -12.09 4.56
C LYS A 16 0.60 -11.64 5.00
N THR A 17 0.33 -10.32 5.04
CA THR A 17 -1.00 -9.75 5.32
C THR A 17 -1.65 -9.10 4.09
N GLY A 18 -1.22 -9.46 2.87
CA GLY A 18 -1.76 -8.85 1.64
C GLY A 18 -1.17 -7.47 1.29
N SER A 19 -0.16 -7.02 2.02
CA SER A 19 0.48 -5.70 1.86
C SER A 19 0.96 -5.39 0.44
N THR A 20 1.42 -6.41 -0.31
CA THR A 20 1.87 -6.25 -1.70
C THR A 20 0.72 -5.97 -2.66
N VAL A 21 -0.44 -6.60 -2.47
CA VAL A 21 -1.66 -6.29 -3.24
C VAL A 21 -2.13 -4.88 -2.89
N LEU A 22 -2.20 -4.56 -1.60
CA LEU A 22 -2.67 -3.27 -1.10
C LEU A 22 -1.83 -2.09 -1.62
N VAL A 23 -0.50 -2.17 -1.56
CA VAL A 23 0.34 -1.10 -2.12
C VAL A 23 0.20 -0.97 -3.63
N ASN A 24 0.05 -2.09 -4.36
CA ASN A 24 -0.14 -2.04 -5.81
C ASN A 24 -1.51 -1.44 -6.18
N MET A 25 -2.55 -1.67 -5.38
CA MET A 25 -3.82 -0.96 -5.55
C MET A 25 -3.65 0.54 -5.34
N LEU A 26 -2.96 0.98 -4.27
CA LEU A 26 -2.70 2.41 -4.04
C LEU A 26 -1.97 3.08 -5.21
N TYR A 27 -0.94 2.41 -5.74
CA TYR A 27 -0.25 2.89 -6.93
C TYR A 27 -1.16 2.91 -8.15
N GLY A 28 -1.98 1.87 -8.35
CA GLY A 28 -2.91 1.79 -9.46
C GLY A 28 -3.97 2.90 -9.42
N PHE A 29 -4.50 3.22 -8.24
CA PHE A 29 -5.49 4.28 -8.07
C PHE A 29 -4.95 5.67 -8.37
N ILE A 30 -3.67 5.95 -8.06
CA ILE A 30 -3.15 7.33 -7.95
C ILE A 30 -1.99 7.61 -8.91
N ILE A 31 -1.06 6.66 -9.12
CA ILE A 31 0.19 6.83 -9.89
C ILE A 31 0.57 5.55 -10.65
N LYS A 32 -0.33 5.05 -11.51
CA LYS A 32 -0.28 3.67 -12.04
C LYS A 32 1.02 3.25 -12.75
N ASN A 33 1.71 4.20 -13.37
CA ASN A 33 2.89 3.94 -14.21
C ASN A 33 4.22 4.02 -13.42
N GLU A 34 4.15 4.15 -12.09
CA GLU A 34 5.34 4.25 -11.26
C GLU A 34 5.70 2.93 -10.56
N PRO A 35 7.01 2.65 -10.37
CA PRO A 35 7.46 1.56 -9.52
C PRO A 35 7.21 1.88 -8.05
N ILE A 36 6.98 0.84 -7.23
CA ILE A 36 6.79 1.03 -5.79
C ILE A 36 8.07 1.57 -5.15
N ARG A 37 7.91 2.65 -4.39
CA ARG A 37 8.97 3.29 -3.61
C ARG A 37 8.94 2.72 -2.20
N PHE A 38 10.10 2.28 -1.71
CA PHE A 38 10.24 1.61 -0.42
C PHE A 38 11.04 2.47 0.57
N PHE A 39 10.57 2.57 1.82
CA PHE A 39 11.32 3.20 2.92
C PHE A 39 12.19 2.18 3.66
N ILE A 40 13.44 2.56 3.90
CA ILE A 40 14.37 1.75 4.70
C ILE A 40 14.27 2.12 6.19
N SER A 41 14.03 3.40 6.50
CA SER A 41 13.78 3.90 7.85
C SER A 41 12.81 5.08 7.84
N VAL A 42 12.39 5.46 9.04
CA VAL A 42 11.51 6.61 9.30
C VAL A 42 12.27 7.94 9.33
N ASP A 43 13.60 7.95 9.28
CA ASP A 43 14.41 9.11 9.69
C ASP A 43 14.33 10.31 8.74
N SER A 44 14.03 10.08 7.46
CA SER A 44 13.65 11.16 6.57
C SER A 44 12.89 10.62 5.37
N ILE A 45 11.77 11.25 5.02
CA ILE A 45 11.17 11.07 3.70
C ILE A 45 12.11 11.78 2.72
N PRO A 46 12.82 11.07 1.84
CA PRO A 46 13.81 11.70 1.00
C PRO A 46 13.13 12.70 0.07
N ARG A 47 13.53 13.97 0.13
CA ARG A 47 12.87 15.04 -0.63
C ARG A 47 12.86 14.78 -2.14
N TYR A 48 13.87 14.09 -2.67
CA TYR A 48 13.91 13.71 -4.09
C TYR A 48 12.84 12.68 -4.47
N LEU A 49 12.27 11.96 -3.50
CA LEU A 49 11.11 11.08 -3.69
C LEU A 49 9.78 11.82 -3.51
N LEU A 50 9.79 13.11 -3.23
CA LEU A 50 8.59 13.95 -3.18
C LEU A 50 8.48 14.71 -4.49
N ASN A 51 7.89 14.06 -5.48
CA ASN A 51 7.76 14.59 -6.84
C ASN A 51 6.36 15.16 -7.12
N ASN A 52 5.39 14.87 -6.25
CA ASN A 52 3.97 15.15 -6.49
C ASN A 52 3.28 15.72 -5.25
N LYS A 53 2.07 16.26 -5.44
CA LYS A 53 1.17 16.67 -4.35
C LYS A 53 0.79 15.49 -3.44
N THR A 54 0.71 14.28 -4.01
CA THR A 54 0.43 13.02 -3.32
C THR A 54 1.55 12.02 -3.59
N ASN A 55 2.12 11.47 -2.53
CA ASN A 55 3.23 10.52 -2.60
C ASN A 55 2.88 9.24 -1.86
N ILE A 56 3.31 8.10 -2.38
CA ILE A 56 2.99 6.77 -1.83
C ILE A 56 4.28 6.03 -1.57
N PHE A 57 4.36 5.37 -0.42
CA PHE A 57 5.53 4.58 -0.03
C PHE A 57 5.11 3.28 0.65
N LYS A 58 5.93 2.25 0.46
CA LYS A 58 5.85 1.00 1.20
C LYS A 58 6.84 1.02 2.37
N PHE A 59 6.42 0.50 3.51
CA PHE A 59 7.27 0.32 4.68
C PHE A 59 6.91 -0.99 5.41
N HIS A 60 7.90 -1.69 5.95
CA HIS A 60 7.67 -2.97 6.62
C HIS A 60 7.61 -2.89 8.15
N LYS A 61 7.94 -1.73 8.75
CA LYS A 61 7.88 -1.56 10.21
C LYS A 61 6.62 -0.80 10.60
N LEU A 62 5.92 -1.28 11.63
CA LEU A 62 4.67 -0.67 12.11
C LEU A 62 4.94 0.53 13.04
N ASP A 63 5.85 1.42 12.63
CA ASP A 63 6.34 2.55 13.44
C ASP A 63 5.52 3.82 13.17
N ILE A 64 4.18 3.70 13.25
CA ILE A 64 3.23 4.77 12.89
C ILE A 64 3.43 6.01 13.79
N ASP A 65 3.51 5.83 15.11
CA ASP A 65 3.71 6.93 16.05
C ASP A 65 5.01 7.71 15.78
N GLU A 66 6.08 7.00 15.45
CA GLU A 66 7.38 7.63 15.14
C GLU A 66 7.32 8.44 13.84
N PHE A 67 6.63 7.93 12.81
CA PHE A 67 6.38 8.71 11.60
C PHE A 67 5.58 9.98 11.91
N ILE A 68 4.51 9.87 12.69
CA ILE A 68 3.69 11.03 13.07
C ILE A 68 4.55 12.06 13.79
N GLN A 69 5.27 11.64 14.83
CA GLN A 69 6.13 12.50 15.63
C GLN A 69 7.18 13.25 14.79
N LYS A 70 7.80 12.59 13.81
CA LYS A 70 8.89 13.17 13.01
C LYS A 70 8.43 14.05 11.85
N HIS A 71 7.21 13.84 11.33
CA HIS A 71 6.84 14.30 9.98
C HIS A 71 5.49 15.02 9.87
N SER A 72 4.63 15.00 10.89
CA SER A 72 3.31 15.65 10.82
C SER A 72 3.37 17.18 10.69
N ASP A 73 4.49 17.79 11.08
CA ASP A 73 4.75 19.22 10.91
C ASP A 73 4.97 19.60 9.43
N LYS A 74 5.42 18.66 8.59
CA LYS A 74 5.78 18.88 7.18
C LYS A 74 4.78 18.30 6.19
N TYR A 75 4.09 17.22 6.55
CA TYR A 75 3.26 16.45 5.63
C TYR A 75 1.89 16.11 6.23
N ASN A 76 0.91 15.90 5.36
CA ASN A 76 -0.34 15.23 5.73
C ASN A 76 -0.11 13.72 5.60
N LEU A 77 0.02 13.03 6.73
CA LEU A 77 0.36 11.60 6.77
C LEU A 77 -0.90 10.76 6.79
N TYR A 78 -0.99 9.75 5.92
CA TYR A 78 -2.04 8.75 5.89
C TYR A 78 -1.40 7.36 5.90
N PHE A 79 -1.87 6.47 6.77
CA PHE A 79 -1.35 5.12 6.90
C PHE A 79 -2.40 4.12 6.42
N VAL A 80 -2.02 3.27 5.48
CA VAL A 80 -2.88 2.25 4.89
C VAL A 80 -2.30 0.89 5.21
N CYS A 81 -2.91 0.20 6.15
CA CYS A 81 -2.37 -0.99 6.78
C CYS A 81 -3.19 -2.22 6.39
N SER A 82 -2.61 -3.39 6.59
CA SER A 82 -3.30 -4.66 6.45
C SER A 82 -2.86 -5.66 7.49
N GLU A 83 -3.83 -6.40 8.02
CA GLU A 83 -3.65 -7.39 9.07
C GLU A 83 -4.20 -8.76 8.69
N ARG A 84 -3.76 -9.79 9.41
CA ARG A 84 -4.19 -11.17 9.18
C ARG A 84 -4.07 -11.98 10.46
N GLY A 85 -5.16 -12.48 11.03
CA GLY A 85 -5.13 -13.48 12.11
C GLY A 85 -4.15 -13.12 13.24
N ASP A 86 -2.99 -13.76 13.27
CA ASP A 86 -1.91 -13.57 14.26
C ASP A 86 -1.06 -12.28 14.06
N LYS A 87 -1.30 -11.53 12.99
CA LYS A 87 -0.57 -10.33 12.57
C LYS A 87 -1.48 -9.12 12.55
N VAL A 88 -2.00 -8.80 13.72
CA VAL A 88 -2.87 -7.63 13.94
C VAL A 88 -2.08 -6.34 14.06
N ILE A 89 -2.71 -5.24 13.64
CA ILE A 89 -2.28 -3.89 13.96
C ILE A 89 -2.65 -3.61 15.42
N ASP A 90 -1.83 -2.81 16.12
CA ASP A 90 -2.12 -2.41 17.49
C ASP A 90 -3.46 -1.65 17.55
N GLU A 91 -4.36 -2.09 18.41
CA GLU A 91 -5.72 -1.59 18.54
C GLU A 91 -5.77 -0.08 18.78
N LYS A 92 -4.74 0.51 19.41
CA LYS A 92 -4.67 1.96 19.62
C LYS A 92 -4.81 2.76 18.31
N TYR A 93 -4.35 2.19 17.19
CA TYR A 93 -4.40 2.84 15.88
C TYR A 93 -5.80 2.83 15.26
N ASN A 94 -6.75 2.03 15.77
CA ASN A 94 -8.14 2.04 15.32
C ASN A 94 -8.83 3.39 15.56
N HIS A 95 -8.31 4.17 16.51
CA HIS A 95 -8.84 5.50 16.84
C HIS A 95 -8.16 6.63 16.06
N TYR A 96 -7.12 6.32 15.27
CA TYR A 96 -6.38 7.34 14.52
C TYR A 96 -7.12 7.63 13.22
N LYS A 97 -7.56 8.88 13.04
CA LYS A 97 -8.31 9.31 11.84
C LYS A 97 -7.50 9.17 10.54
N ASN A 98 -6.18 9.11 10.64
CA ASN A 98 -5.27 8.98 9.52
C ASN A 98 -4.68 7.57 9.39
N VAL A 99 -5.30 6.56 10.00
CA VAL A 99 -4.97 5.16 9.82
C VAL A 99 -6.19 4.42 9.27
N LEU A 100 -6.00 3.68 8.18
CA LEU A 100 -6.99 2.79 7.58
C LEU A 100 -6.44 1.36 7.60
N ILE A 101 -7.23 0.41 8.10
CA ILE A 101 -6.81 -0.99 8.24
C ILE A 101 -7.71 -1.89 7.39
N PHE A 102 -7.07 -2.77 6.62
CA PHE A 102 -7.71 -3.81 5.83
C PHE A 102 -7.51 -5.18 6.46
N ASN A 103 -8.59 -5.95 6.59
CA ASN A 103 -8.47 -7.37 6.87
C ASN A 103 -7.92 -8.10 5.63
N TYR A 104 -7.05 -9.09 5.84
CA TYR A 104 -6.46 -9.87 4.74
C TYR A 104 -7.48 -10.52 3.83
N ASP A 105 -8.60 -10.99 4.38
CA ASP A 105 -9.65 -11.66 3.61
C ASP A 105 -10.32 -10.72 2.60
N GLU A 106 -10.28 -9.41 2.85
CA GLU A 106 -10.74 -8.39 1.90
C GLU A 106 -9.77 -8.15 0.73
N LEU A 107 -8.56 -8.69 0.82
CA LEU A 107 -7.47 -8.54 -0.15
C LEU A 107 -7.19 -9.85 -0.91
N LEU A 108 -8.02 -10.87 -0.69
CA LEU A 108 -7.80 -12.22 -1.19
C LEU A 108 -8.85 -12.57 -2.25
N GLU A 109 -8.38 -12.94 -3.44
CA GLU A 109 -9.25 -13.43 -4.51
C GLU A 109 -9.82 -14.81 -4.13
N THR A 110 -11.11 -15.01 -4.37
CA THR A 110 -11.80 -16.28 -4.18
C THR A 110 -12.72 -16.54 -5.39
N GLU A 111 -13.31 -17.73 -5.47
CA GLU A 111 -14.25 -18.08 -6.55
C GLU A 111 -15.43 -17.10 -6.67
N THR A 112 -15.79 -16.43 -5.57
CA THR A 112 -16.91 -15.47 -5.51
C THR A 112 -16.47 -14.05 -5.20
N TYR A 113 -15.17 -13.77 -5.20
CA TYR A 113 -14.62 -12.44 -4.88
C TYR A 113 -13.45 -12.13 -5.80
N SER A 114 -13.75 -11.40 -6.86
CA SER A 114 -12.85 -11.10 -7.98
C SER A 114 -11.85 -9.97 -7.65
N VAL A 115 -10.88 -9.77 -8.54
CA VAL A 115 -10.00 -8.59 -8.49
C VAL A 115 -10.81 -7.29 -8.52
N GLU A 116 -11.86 -7.22 -9.34
CA GLU A 116 -12.75 -6.08 -9.44
C GLU A 116 -13.49 -5.81 -8.13
N ASP A 117 -13.91 -6.87 -7.41
CA ASP A 117 -14.57 -6.74 -6.11
C ASP A 117 -13.60 -6.24 -5.03
N ILE A 118 -12.37 -6.78 -5.00
CA ILE A 118 -11.29 -6.34 -4.10
C ILE A 118 -11.00 -4.85 -4.33
N VAL A 119 -10.79 -4.46 -5.60
CA VAL A 119 -10.50 -3.08 -5.97
C VAL A 119 -11.67 -2.16 -5.64
N THR A 120 -12.90 -2.60 -5.86
CA THR A 120 -14.09 -1.81 -5.53
C THR A 120 -14.23 -1.60 -4.02
N ASN A 121 -13.99 -2.63 -3.21
CA ASN A 121 -13.98 -2.51 -1.76
C ASN A 121 -12.87 -1.54 -1.28
N ALA A 122 -11.65 -1.69 -1.82
CA ALA A 122 -10.55 -0.79 -1.50
C ALA A 122 -10.85 0.66 -1.88
N TYR A 123 -11.41 0.90 -3.06
CA TYR A 123 -11.83 2.23 -3.50
C TYR A 123 -12.83 2.87 -2.55
N ASN A 124 -13.87 2.14 -2.14
CA ASN A 124 -14.92 2.66 -1.26
C ASN A 124 -14.37 3.04 0.13
N LYS A 125 -13.41 2.27 0.65
CA LYS A 125 -12.72 2.61 1.90
C LYS A 125 -11.80 3.81 1.74
N LEU A 126 -11.03 3.86 0.64
CA LEU A 126 -10.07 4.94 0.39
C LEU A 126 -10.74 6.28 0.12
N ILE A 127 -11.86 6.34 -0.60
CA ILE A 127 -12.55 7.61 -0.88
C ILE A 127 -13.17 8.25 0.38
N GLY A 128 -13.56 7.43 1.36
CA GLY A 128 -14.02 7.93 2.67
C GLY A 128 -12.89 8.32 3.63
N PHE A 129 -11.66 7.89 3.34
CA PHE A 129 -10.50 8.05 4.20
C PHE A 129 -9.54 9.16 3.74
N LEU A 130 -9.28 9.24 2.44
CA LEU A 130 -8.38 10.20 1.83
C LEU A 130 -9.09 11.54 1.58
N PRO A 131 -8.34 12.67 1.54
CA PRO A 131 -8.92 13.96 1.21
C PRO A 131 -9.46 13.96 -0.23
N GLY A 132 -10.58 14.64 -0.45
CA GLY A 132 -11.30 14.62 -1.73
C GLY A 132 -10.56 15.25 -2.92
N ASP A 133 -9.38 15.84 -2.69
CA ASP A 133 -8.49 16.33 -3.74
C ASP A 133 -7.50 15.28 -4.27
N ILE A 134 -7.55 14.05 -3.72
CA ILE A 134 -6.85 12.88 -4.27
C ILE A 134 -7.81 12.10 -5.15
N GLU A 135 -7.65 12.23 -6.46
CA GLU A 135 -8.41 11.45 -7.43
C GLU A 135 -7.98 9.98 -7.43
N LEU A 136 -8.95 9.07 -7.43
CA LEU A 136 -8.74 7.63 -7.45
C LEU A 136 -9.34 7.04 -8.73
N ASN A 137 -8.54 6.26 -9.46
CA ASN A 137 -9.01 5.57 -10.68
C ASN A 137 -9.13 4.05 -10.46
N LYS A 138 -10.37 3.54 -10.38
CA LYS A 138 -10.64 2.11 -10.21
C LYS A 138 -10.12 1.25 -11.36
N GLN A 139 -10.31 1.70 -12.60
CA GLN A 139 -9.92 0.94 -13.78
C GLN A 139 -8.39 0.75 -13.82
N ASP A 140 -7.65 1.81 -13.50
CA ASP A 140 -6.19 1.75 -13.44
C ASP A 140 -5.68 0.81 -12.32
N ALA A 141 -6.39 0.75 -11.19
CA ALA A 141 -6.09 -0.19 -10.12
C ALA A 141 -6.35 -1.65 -10.53
N VAL A 142 -7.48 -1.93 -11.18
CA VAL A 142 -7.79 -3.27 -11.73
C VAL A 142 -6.68 -3.70 -12.71
N GLU A 143 -6.36 -2.86 -13.69
CA GLU A 143 -5.33 -3.16 -14.68
C GLU A 143 -3.97 -3.43 -14.05
N ARG A 144 -3.59 -2.65 -13.03
CA ARG A 144 -2.32 -2.83 -12.34
C ARG A 144 -2.27 -4.16 -11.58
N ILE A 145 -3.35 -4.54 -10.90
CA ILE A 145 -3.41 -5.82 -10.18
C ILE A 145 -3.41 -7.01 -11.15
N GLN A 146 -4.14 -6.91 -12.27
CA GLN A 146 -4.12 -7.94 -13.31
C GLN A 146 -2.71 -8.12 -13.91
N LYS A 147 -2.00 -7.03 -14.24
CA LYS A 147 -0.61 -7.10 -14.73
C LYS A 147 0.36 -7.66 -13.69
N MET A 148 0.21 -7.30 -12.42
CA MET A 148 0.98 -7.90 -11.32
C MET A 148 0.73 -9.40 -11.21
N ASN A 149 -0.52 -9.85 -11.34
CA ASN A 149 -0.88 -11.27 -11.30
C ASN A 149 -0.29 -12.04 -12.48
N LEU A 150 -0.36 -11.48 -13.70
CA LEU A 150 0.28 -12.07 -14.88
C LEU A 150 1.79 -12.22 -14.69
N LEU A 151 2.48 -11.17 -14.22
CA LEU A 151 3.90 -11.24 -13.90
C LEU A 151 4.18 -12.33 -12.86
N TYR A 152 3.35 -12.44 -11.82
CA TYR A 152 3.52 -13.47 -10.80
C TYR A 152 3.55 -14.87 -11.40
N GLU A 153 2.65 -15.16 -12.34
CA GLU A 153 2.59 -16.46 -13.00
C GLU A 153 3.86 -16.79 -13.78
N GLU A 154 4.53 -15.79 -14.35
CA GLU A 154 5.82 -15.94 -15.04
C GLU A 154 6.98 -16.19 -14.07
N ILE A 155 6.94 -15.61 -12.87
CA ILE A 155 8.06 -15.62 -11.92
C ILE A 155 7.86 -16.57 -10.73
N LYS A 156 6.68 -17.19 -10.57
CA LYS A 156 6.32 -17.98 -9.37
C LYS A 156 7.29 -19.13 -9.07
N ASN A 157 7.92 -19.70 -10.09
CA ASN A 157 8.87 -20.82 -9.96
C ASN A 157 10.33 -20.35 -9.81
N LYS A 158 10.60 -19.04 -9.87
CA LYS A 158 11.92 -18.48 -9.59
C LYS A 158 12.19 -18.49 -8.07
N PRO A 159 13.47 -18.51 -7.65
CA PRO A 159 13.82 -18.40 -6.23
C PRO A 159 13.38 -17.05 -5.66
N PHE A 160 13.19 -16.99 -4.34
CA PHE A 160 12.82 -15.75 -3.64
C PHE A 160 13.82 -14.60 -3.81
N THR A 161 15.07 -14.90 -4.16
CA THR A 161 16.09 -13.89 -4.49
C THR A 161 15.80 -13.14 -5.78
N TYR A 162 14.97 -13.69 -6.68
CA TYR A 162 14.43 -12.94 -7.79
C TYR A 162 13.37 -11.96 -7.26
N ALA A 163 13.54 -10.68 -7.56
CA ALA A 163 12.61 -9.63 -7.22
C ALA A 163 12.32 -8.78 -8.46
N ASP A 164 11.05 -8.51 -8.70
CA ASP A 164 10.62 -7.45 -9.61
C ASP A 164 10.53 -6.14 -8.85
N ASP A 165 11.27 -5.14 -9.32
CA ASP A 165 11.35 -3.83 -8.66
C ASP A 165 10.07 -2.99 -8.81
N PHE A 166 9.30 -3.20 -9.89
CA PHE A 166 8.14 -2.38 -10.21
C PHE A 166 6.96 -2.66 -9.28
N TYR A 167 6.60 -3.94 -9.12
CA TYR A 167 5.53 -4.43 -8.26
C TYR A 167 6.02 -4.85 -6.87
N GLN A 168 7.34 -4.85 -6.63
CA GLN A 168 7.97 -5.32 -5.38
C GLN A 168 7.53 -6.75 -5.04
N LEU A 169 7.60 -7.61 -6.07
CA LEU A 169 7.10 -8.98 -6.04
C LEU A 169 8.25 -9.96 -6.27
N HIS A 170 8.35 -10.97 -5.41
CA HIS A 170 9.44 -11.95 -5.48
C HIS A 170 9.04 -13.23 -6.24
N GLY A 171 10.04 -14.01 -6.66
CA GLY A 171 9.83 -15.42 -7.01
C GLY A 171 9.36 -16.20 -5.78
N SER A 172 8.53 -17.24 -5.99
CA SER A 172 7.95 -18.04 -4.89
C SER A 172 7.20 -17.23 -3.81
N HIS A 173 6.84 -15.97 -4.07
CA HIS A 173 6.36 -15.03 -3.04
C HIS A 173 5.06 -15.50 -2.37
N ARG A 174 4.18 -16.19 -3.11
CA ARG A 174 2.93 -16.77 -2.57
C ARG A 174 3.08 -18.24 -2.13
N THR A 175 4.16 -18.90 -2.51
CA THR A 175 4.43 -20.32 -2.22
C THR A 175 5.48 -20.55 -1.14
N THR A 176 6.04 -19.50 -0.54
CA THR A 176 6.96 -19.64 0.60
C THR A 176 6.24 -20.10 1.87
N THR A 177 5.96 -21.40 1.93
CA THR A 177 5.89 -22.17 3.17
C THR A 177 7.30 -22.25 3.74
N LYS A 178 7.55 -21.45 4.78
CA LYS A 178 8.53 -21.81 5.80
C LYS A 178 7.72 -22.22 7.01
#